data_AF-A0A7J4PLB8-F1
#
_entry.id   AF-A0A7J4PLB8-F1
#
_cell.length_a   1.000
_cell.length_b   1.000
_cell.length_c   1.000
_cell.angle_alpha   90.00
_cell.angle_beta   90.00
_cell.angle_gamma   90.00
#
_symmetry.space_group_name_H-M   'P 1'
#
loop_
_entity.id
_entity.type
_entity.pdbx_description
1 polymer ?
#
loop_
_entity_poly.entity_id
_entity_poly.type
_entity_poly.pdbx_seq_one_letter_code
_entity_poly.pdbx_strand_id
1 'polypeptide(L)'
;MTESTDAYSPEQPAISSSLYNVKVSPEIRGISNKNFHKFLNEILSEIFFQLTKFGKKDNVEINVELSRDLEFPEWREFVITVKLLETDSINDEEFFSLWKEIDGSVRERISSIKDLDKEVLKKYGKPMIILEKDE
;
A
#
# COMPACT_ATOMS: atom_id res chain seq x y z
N MET A 1 -7.05 -46.19 33.79
CA MET A 1 -6.07 -45.12 33.51
C MET A 1 -5.71 -45.25 32.04
N THR A 2 -6.23 -44.37 31.20
CA THR A 2 -5.76 -44.14 29.83
C THR A 2 -5.82 -42.64 29.64
N GLU A 3 -4.64 -42.03 29.61
CA GLU A 3 -4.39 -40.60 29.53
C GLU A 3 -4.88 -40.02 28.21
N SER A 4 -5.42 -38.80 28.35
CA SER A 4 -5.78 -37.89 27.29
C SER A 4 -4.56 -37.47 26.48
N THR A 5 -4.72 -37.40 25.17
CA THR A 5 -4.07 -36.35 24.38
C THR A 5 -5.13 -35.75 23.48
N ASP A 6 -5.86 -34.79 24.04
CA ASP A 6 -6.52 -33.75 23.25
C ASP A 6 -5.46 -33.10 22.37
N ALA A 7 -5.54 -33.35 21.07
CA ALA A 7 -4.76 -32.63 20.08
C ALA A 7 -5.29 -31.19 20.06
N TYR A 8 -4.70 -30.35 20.91
CA TYR A 8 -4.89 -28.92 20.89
C TYR A 8 -4.34 -28.40 19.56
N SER A 9 -5.22 -28.30 18.56
CA SER A 9 -4.93 -27.54 17.36
C SER A 9 -4.94 -26.08 17.78
N PRO A 10 -3.82 -25.34 17.70
CA PRO A 10 -3.89 -23.91 17.97
C PRO A 10 -4.80 -23.34 16.88
N GLU A 11 -5.96 -22.85 17.28
CA GLU A 11 -6.73 -21.90 16.47
C GLU A 11 -5.76 -20.79 16.11
N GLN A 12 -5.24 -20.82 14.88
CA GLN A 12 -4.52 -19.69 14.35
C GLN A 12 -5.53 -18.54 14.38
N PRO A 13 -5.24 -17.42 15.04
CA PRO A 13 -6.11 -16.26 14.91
C PRO A 13 -6.13 -15.92 13.43
N ALA A 14 -7.30 -16.04 12.81
CA ALA A 14 -7.54 -15.59 11.45
C ALA A 14 -7.43 -14.07 11.43
N ILE A 15 -6.21 -13.55 11.32
CA ILE A 15 -5.99 -12.14 11.00
C ILE A 15 -6.13 -12.04 9.48
N SER A 16 -7.36 -12.07 8.97
CA SER A 16 -7.59 -11.72 7.57
C SER A 16 -9.02 -11.21 7.36
N SER A 17 -9.36 -10.11 8.03
CA SER A 17 -10.32 -9.17 7.47
C SER A 17 -9.52 -8.21 6.59
N SER A 18 -9.44 -8.50 5.30
CA SER A 18 -8.83 -7.62 4.29
C SER A 18 -9.65 -6.33 4.17
N LEU A 19 -9.44 -5.39 5.09
CA LEU A 19 -10.06 -4.06 5.06
C LEU A 19 -9.75 -3.33 3.74
N TYR A 20 -8.57 -3.59 3.18
CA TYR A 20 -8.11 -3.03 1.91
C TYR A 20 -7.87 -4.14 0.89
N ASN A 21 -8.36 -3.95 -0.34
CA ASN A 21 -8.09 -4.84 -1.46
C ASN A 21 -6.80 -4.43 -2.16
N VAL A 22 -5.66 -5.00 -1.75
CA VAL A 22 -4.35 -4.68 -2.35
C VAL A 22 -4.07 -5.61 -3.53
N LYS A 23 -3.99 -5.04 -4.73
CA LYS A 23 -3.60 -5.72 -5.96
C LYS A 23 -2.19 -5.30 -6.36
N VAL A 24 -1.28 -6.26 -6.41
CA VAL A 24 0.11 -6.02 -6.78
C VAL A 24 0.38 -6.61 -8.16
N SER A 25 0.95 -5.81 -9.07
CA SER A 25 1.23 -6.23 -10.44
C SER A 25 2.19 -7.44 -10.47
N PRO A 26 2.13 -8.30 -11.51
CA PRO A 26 3.07 -9.41 -11.65
C PRO A 26 4.54 -8.98 -11.65
N GLU A 27 4.87 -7.82 -12.23
CA GLU A 27 6.23 -7.29 -12.26
C GLU A 27 6.75 -6.99 -10.85
N ILE A 28 5.94 -6.31 -10.04
CA ILE A 28 6.29 -6.00 -8.65
C ILE A 28 6.44 -7.29 -7.83
N ARG A 29 5.52 -8.25 -8.00
CA ARG A 29 5.59 -9.57 -7.36
C ARG A 29 6.84 -10.36 -7.76
N GLY A 30 7.34 -10.17 -8.98
CA GLY A 30 8.56 -10.81 -9.48
C GLY A 30 9.86 -10.25 -8.90
N ILE A 31 9.84 -9.11 -8.18
CA ILE A 31 11.03 -8.52 -7.57
C ILE A 31 11.44 -9.37 -6.37
N SER A 32 12.62 -9.99 -6.39
CA SER A 32 13.13 -10.81 -5.29
C SER A 32 13.91 -10.03 -4.22
N ASN A 33 14.09 -8.71 -4.42
CA ASN A 33 14.85 -7.86 -3.50
C ASN A 33 14.07 -7.64 -2.18
N LYS A 34 14.61 -8.15 -1.07
CA LYS A 34 13.99 -8.00 0.27
C LYS A 34 13.88 -6.54 0.73
N ASN A 35 14.85 -5.68 0.38
CA ASN A 35 14.82 -4.27 0.71
C ASN A 35 13.70 -3.54 -0.03
N PHE A 36 13.40 -3.95 -1.27
CA PHE A 36 12.25 -3.44 -2.02
C PHE A 36 10.94 -3.79 -1.31
N HIS A 37 10.77 -5.04 -0.86
CA HIS A 37 9.57 -5.45 -0.12
C HIS A 37 9.41 -4.73 1.22
N LYS A 38 10.51 -4.53 1.95
CA LYS A 38 10.50 -3.72 3.17
C LYS A 38 10.06 -2.29 2.86
N PHE A 39 10.61 -1.68 1.81
CA PHE A 39 10.24 -0.34 1.36
C PHE A 39 8.76 -0.23 0.99
N LEU A 40 8.25 -1.16 0.17
CA LEU A 40 6.83 -1.22 -0.20
C LEU A 40 5.94 -1.35 1.03
N ASN A 41 6.30 -2.21 1.98
CA ASN A 41 5.53 -2.39 3.21
C ASN A 41 5.48 -1.13 4.08
N GLU A 42 6.58 -0.36 4.17
CA GLU A 42 6.59 0.93 4.89
C GLU A 42 5.62 1.92 4.26
N ILE A 43 5.59 2.01 2.93
CA ILE A 43 4.69 2.90 2.19
C ILE A 43 3.23 2.47 2.38
N LEU A 44 2.92 1.20 2.17
CA LEU A 44 1.56 0.68 2.33
C LEU A 44 1.06 0.86 3.77
N SER A 45 1.91 0.61 4.76
CA SER A 45 1.56 0.81 6.17
C SER A 45 1.18 2.25 6.47
N GLU A 46 1.90 3.22 5.89
CA GLU A 46 1.61 4.64 6.05
C GLU A 46 0.29 5.03 5.36
N ILE A 47 0.05 4.53 4.15
CA ILE A 47 -1.22 4.73 3.44
C ILE A 47 -2.39 4.21 4.28
N PHE A 48 -2.29 2.96 4.79
CA PHE A 48 -3.33 2.39 5.65
C PHE A 48 -3.54 3.18 6.93
N PHE A 49 -2.47 3.70 7.53
CA PHE A 49 -2.57 4.52 8.73
C PHE A 49 -3.36 5.82 8.46
N GLN A 50 -3.07 6.52 7.36
CA GLN A 50 -3.79 7.73 6.99
C GLN A 50 -5.25 7.44 6.61
N LEU A 51 -5.51 6.41 5.80
CA LEU A 51 -6.88 5.99 5.46
C LEU A 51 -7.70 5.67 6.73
N THR A 52 -7.10 4.95 7.68
CA THR A 52 -7.72 4.62 8.96
C THR A 52 -8.02 5.88 9.79
N LYS A 53 -7.08 6.84 9.83
CA LYS A 53 -7.24 8.14 10.53
C LYS A 53 -8.39 8.96 9.97
N PHE A 54 -8.62 8.89 8.66
CA PHE A 54 -9.73 9.54 7.96
C PHE A 54 -11.02 8.71 7.96
N GLY A 55 -11.06 7.58 8.66
CA GLY A 55 -12.25 6.72 8.73
C GLY A 55 -12.56 5.96 7.44
N LYS A 56 -11.62 5.89 6.48
CA LYS A 56 -11.76 5.15 5.21
C LYS A 56 -11.18 3.74 5.35
N LYS A 57 -11.92 2.87 6.05
CA LYS A 57 -11.47 1.51 6.41
C LYS A 57 -12.00 0.42 5.50
N ASP A 58 -13.07 0.70 4.75
CA ASP A 58 -13.76 -0.25 3.89
C ASP A 58 -13.86 0.35 2.48
N ASN A 59 -14.14 -0.50 1.49
CA ASN A 59 -14.31 -0.11 0.08
C ASN A 59 -13.12 0.68 -0.50
N VAL A 60 -11.89 0.29 -0.14
CA VAL A 60 -10.69 0.87 -0.74
C VAL A 60 -9.92 -0.22 -1.49
N GLU A 61 -9.62 0.06 -2.74
CA GLU A 61 -8.74 -0.73 -3.58
C GLU A 61 -7.38 -0.03 -3.69
N ILE A 62 -6.30 -0.78 -3.51
CA ILE A 62 -4.94 -0.27 -3.70
C ILE A 62 -4.27 -1.08 -4.80
N ASN A 63 -3.93 -0.43 -5.91
CA ASN A 63 -3.16 -1.01 -7.00
C ASN A 63 -1.70 -0.60 -6.88
N VAL A 64 -0.78 -1.55 -7.00
CA VAL A 64 0.68 -1.31 -6.91
C VAL A 64 1.32 -1.86 -8.18
N GLU A 65 1.95 -0.99 -8.98
CA GLU A 65 2.46 -1.36 -10.30
C GLU A 65 3.72 -0.60 -10.74
N LEU A 66 4.37 -1.10 -11.81
CA LEU A 66 5.39 -0.38 -12.57
C LEU A 66 4.78 0.09 -13.90
N SER A 67 4.22 1.29 -13.90
CA SER A 67 3.63 1.89 -15.10
C SER A 67 4.72 2.36 -16.07
N ARG A 68 4.41 2.39 -17.37
CA ARG A 68 5.31 2.99 -18.37
C ARG A 68 4.99 4.47 -18.44
N ASP A 69 6.03 5.29 -18.39
CA ASP A 69 5.87 6.70 -18.71
C ASP A 69 5.43 6.84 -20.18
N LEU A 70 4.43 7.70 -20.42
CA LEU A 70 3.82 7.89 -21.74
C LEU A 70 4.73 8.70 -22.69
N GLU A 71 5.59 9.56 -22.14
CA GLU A 71 6.55 10.39 -22.86
C GLU A 71 7.88 9.67 -23.05
N PHE A 72 8.30 8.87 -22.06
CA PHE A 72 9.55 8.10 -22.05
C PHE A 72 9.29 6.61 -21.77
N PRO A 73 8.87 5.80 -22.76
CA PRO A 73 8.44 4.41 -22.56
C PRO A 73 9.50 3.47 -21.95
N GLU A 74 10.78 3.83 -22.03
CA GLU A 74 11.89 3.16 -21.36
C GLU A 74 11.90 3.35 -19.84
N TRP A 75 11.23 4.39 -19.33
CA TRP A 75 11.11 4.65 -17.91
C TRP A 75 9.92 3.90 -17.33
N ARG A 76 10.16 3.33 -16.16
CA ARG A 76 9.13 2.65 -15.37
C ARG A 76 8.92 3.46 -14.11
N GLU A 77 7.70 3.94 -13.95
CA GLU A 77 7.29 4.65 -12.76
C GLU A 77 6.70 3.66 -11.77
N PHE A 78 7.18 3.73 -10.53
CA PHE A 78 6.57 2.98 -9.45
C PHE A 78 5.31 3.74 -8.99
N VAL A 79 4.13 3.17 -9.27
CA VAL A 79 2.85 3.82 -9.02
C VAL A 79 2.06 3.02 -7.99
N ILE A 80 1.48 3.75 -7.03
CA ILE A 80 0.50 3.22 -6.08
C ILE A 80 -0.78 4.04 -6.22
N THR A 81 -1.82 3.40 -6.72
CA THR A 81 -3.15 4.00 -6.88
C THR A 81 -4.04 3.54 -5.74
N VAL A 82 -4.57 4.50 -4.98
CA VAL A 82 -5.55 4.29 -3.92
C VAL A 82 -6.91 4.71 -4.47
N LYS A 83 -7.76 3.76 -4.77
CA LYS A 83 -9.11 3.99 -5.28
C LYS A 83 -10.12 3.84 -4.14
N LEU A 84 -10.85 4.92 -3.85
CA LEU A 84 -11.98 4.92 -2.94
C LEU A 84 -13.23 4.47 -3.71
N LEU A 85 -13.68 3.24 -3.46
CA LEU A 85 -14.88 2.63 -4.05
C LEU A 85 -16.09 2.99 -3.20
N GLU A 86 -17.26 3.19 -3.84
CA GLU A 86 -18.57 3.37 -3.19
C GLU A 86 -18.49 3.97 -1.78
N THR A 87 -17.88 5.16 -1.67
CA THR A 87 -17.82 5.89 -0.41
C THR A 87 -19.06 6.75 -0.30
N ASP A 88 -19.81 6.57 0.79
CA ASP A 88 -20.79 7.55 1.24
C ASP A 88 -20.15 8.96 1.18
N SER A 89 -20.59 9.74 0.19
CA SER A 89 -20.30 11.14 -0.10
C SER A 89 -19.02 11.71 0.56
N ILE A 90 -17.83 11.38 0.05
CA ILE A 90 -16.66 12.24 0.32
C ILE A 90 -16.78 13.50 -0.54
N ASN A 91 -16.76 14.67 0.08
CA ASN A 91 -16.75 15.91 -0.68
C ASN A 91 -15.34 16.24 -1.21
N ASP A 92 -15.22 17.16 -2.15
CA ASP A 92 -13.92 17.46 -2.79
C ASP A 92 -12.89 18.04 -1.81
N GLU A 93 -13.31 18.76 -0.76
CA GLU A 93 -12.41 19.30 0.26
C GLU A 93 -11.81 18.19 1.15
N GLU A 94 -12.66 17.24 1.56
CA GLU A 94 -12.25 16.05 2.30
C GLU A 94 -11.34 15.16 1.44
N PHE A 95 -11.69 14.98 0.16
CA PHE A 95 -10.88 14.22 -0.79
C PHE A 95 -9.50 14.84 -0.98
N PHE A 96 -9.44 16.15 -1.22
CA PHE A 96 -8.18 16.87 -1.38
C PHE A 96 -7.33 16.85 -0.10
N SER A 97 -7.97 16.96 1.07
CA SER A 97 -7.30 16.86 2.36
C SER A 97 -6.70 15.47 2.59
N LEU A 98 -7.46 14.42 2.29
CA LEU A 98 -6.97 13.04 2.36
C LEU A 98 -5.79 12.80 1.42
N TRP A 99 -5.91 13.25 0.15
CA TRP A 99 -4.81 13.14 -0.82
C TRP A 99 -3.54 13.81 -0.31
N LYS A 100 -3.66 15.04 0.22
CA LYS A 100 -2.53 15.81 0.73
C LYS A 100 -1.86 15.14 1.94
N GLU A 101 -2.65 14.61 2.88
CA GLU A 101 -2.12 13.91 4.05
C GLU A 101 -1.43 12.60 3.66
N ILE A 102 -2.00 11.83 2.72
CA ILE A 102 -1.36 10.61 2.21
C ILE A 102 -0.03 10.95 1.53
N ASP A 103 -0.02 11.87 0.55
CA ASP A 103 1.20 12.21 -0.20
C ASP A 103 2.28 12.79 0.74
N GLY A 104 1.90 13.71 1.63
CA GLY A 104 2.80 14.29 2.62
C GLY A 104 3.39 13.25 3.58
N SER A 105 2.53 12.43 4.19
CA SER A 105 2.98 11.45 5.19
C SER A 105 3.83 10.34 4.58
N VAL A 106 3.49 9.87 3.37
CA VAL A 106 4.32 8.88 2.65
C VAL A 106 5.69 9.46 2.33
N ARG A 107 5.79 10.72 1.88
CA ARG A 107 7.09 11.38 1.63
C ARG A 107 7.94 11.50 2.88
N GLU A 108 7.33 11.87 4.00
CA GLU A 108 8.01 11.94 5.30
C GLU A 108 8.48 10.56 5.75
N ARG A 109 7.61 9.54 5.63
CA ARG A 109 7.93 8.15 5.96
C ARG A 109 9.13 7.67 5.17
N ILE A 110 9.11 7.81 3.84
CA ILE A 110 10.23 7.43 2.96
C ILE A 110 11.53 8.11 3.38
N SER A 111 11.46 9.41 3.71
CA SER A 111 12.64 10.19 4.12
C SER A 111 13.20 9.76 5.48
N SER A 112 12.37 9.14 6.33
CA SER A 112 12.74 8.66 7.67
C SER A 112 13.29 7.23 7.73
N ILE A 113 13.18 6.45 6.66
CA ILE A 113 13.67 5.06 6.62
C ILE A 113 15.20 5.06 6.74
N LYS A 114 15.69 4.67 7.92
CA LYS A 114 17.10 4.37 8.15
C LYS A 114 17.48 3.16 7.31
N ASP A 115 18.55 3.26 6.54
CA ASP A 115 19.03 2.24 5.60
C ASP A 115 18.14 2.03 4.37
N LEU A 116 17.50 3.10 3.88
CA LEU A 116 16.88 3.06 2.56
C LEU A 116 17.91 2.71 1.51
N ASP A 117 17.76 1.53 0.92
CA ASP A 117 18.65 1.01 -0.10
C ASP A 117 18.65 1.95 -1.30
N LYS A 118 19.77 2.65 -1.50
CA LYS A 118 19.94 3.61 -2.60
C LYS A 118 19.76 2.94 -3.96
N GLU A 119 20.02 1.63 -4.06
CA GLU A 119 19.80 0.88 -5.29
C GLU A 119 18.30 0.71 -5.58
N VAL A 120 17.47 0.53 -4.55
CA VAL A 120 16.00 0.44 -4.70
C VAL A 120 15.45 1.74 -5.26
N LEU A 121 15.79 2.88 -4.64
CA LEU A 121 15.36 4.20 -5.15
C LEU A 121 15.93 4.53 -6.52
N LYS A 122 17.19 4.15 -6.80
CA LYS A 122 17.81 4.40 -8.10
C LYS A 122 17.15 3.58 -9.21
N LYS A 123 16.72 2.35 -8.90
CA LYS A 123 16.17 1.41 -9.88
C LYS A 123 14.68 1.60 -10.12
N TYR A 124 13.91 1.91 -9.08
CA TYR A 124 12.45 1.98 -9.15
C TYR A 124 11.89 3.39 -8.90
N GLY A 125 12.75 4.35 -8.56
CA GLY A 125 12.33 5.72 -8.27
C GLY A 125 11.66 5.86 -6.91
N LYS A 126 11.10 7.06 -6.68
CA LYS A 126 10.15 7.29 -5.59
C LYS A 126 8.76 6.89 -6.08
N PRO A 127 7.92 6.27 -5.21
CA PRO A 127 6.55 5.96 -5.58
C PRO A 127 5.79 7.25 -5.91
N MET A 128 5.03 7.22 -7.00
CA MET A 128 3.97 8.18 -7.26
C MET A 128 2.68 7.65 -6.62
N ILE A 129 2.05 8.46 -5.76
CA ILE A 129 0.79 8.11 -5.13
C ILE A 129 -0.35 8.82 -5.85
N ILE A 130 -1.32 8.06 -6.34
CA ILE A 130 -2.52 8.57 -6.99
C ILE A 130 -3.71 8.25 -6.07
N LEU A 131 -4.55 9.25 -5.78
CA LEU A 131 -5.83 9.02 -5.11
C LEU A 131 -6.94 9.18 -6.15
N GLU A 132 -7.83 8.20 -6.23
CA GLU A 132 -8.98 8.18 -7.13
C GLU A 132 -10.28 8.04 -6.31
N LYS A 133 -11.34 8.69 -6.78
CA LYS A 133 -12.72 8.45 -6.33
C LYS A 133 -13.49 7.74 -7.45
N ASP A 134 -14.44 6.88 -7.10
CA ASP A 134 -15.37 6.34 -8.09
C ASP A 134 -16.21 7.48 -8.70
N GLU A 135 -16.44 7.44 -10.02
CA GLU A 135 -17.23 8.42 -10.78
C GLU A 135 -18.74 8.16 -10.69
#